data_AF-A0A7C2ASP8-F1
#
_entry.id   AF-A0A7C2ASP8-F1
#
_cell.length_a   1.000
_cell.length_b   1.000
_cell.length_c   1.000
_cell.angle_alpha   90.00
_cell.angle_beta   90.00
_cell.angle_gamma   90.00
#
_symmetry.space_group_name_H-M   'P 1'
#
loop_
_entity.id
_entity.type
_entity.pdbx_description
1 polymer ?
#
loop_
_entity_poly.entity_id
_entity_poly.type
_entity_poly.pdbx_seq_one_letter_code
_entity_poly.pdbx_strand_id
1 'polypeptide(L)'
;MIRSRARAESVDALISPSLEQAREAVKRAVEAGCTCLIVAECKVRYRGRASSELGPGQRLVVLKQDGSVLVHRPFGHEPVNWQPPGSIMSTELVGSRLVVRAVRVKPHEELVVEVSRVDLVAWGRLVDESELAMHGSEEELR
;
A
#
# COMPACT_ATOMS: atom_id res chain seq x y z
N MET A 1 -24.94 -9.30 -33.49
CA MET A 1 -24.87 -9.47 -32.02
C MET A 1 -23.45 -9.91 -31.68
N ILE A 2 -22.52 -8.96 -31.53
CA ILE A 2 -21.12 -9.24 -31.24
C ILE A 2 -21.00 -9.33 -29.72
N ARG A 3 -20.58 -10.51 -29.24
CA ARG A 3 -20.42 -10.81 -27.82
C ARG A 3 -19.46 -9.80 -27.19
N SER A 4 -20.01 -9.03 -26.26
CA SER A 4 -19.29 -8.24 -25.26
C SER A 4 -18.17 -9.09 -24.66
N ARG A 5 -16.90 -8.72 -24.93
CA ARG A 5 -15.79 -9.16 -24.08
C ARG A 5 -16.05 -8.52 -22.73
N ALA A 6 -16.23 -9.33 -21.69
CA ALA A 6 -16.16 -8.86 -20.31
C ALA A 6 -14.89 -8.00 -20.19
N ARG A 7 -15.04 -6.73 -19.79
CA ARG A 7 -13.90 -5.88 -19.46
C ARG A 7 -13.10 -6.65 -18.41
N ALA A 8 -11.88 -7.09 -18.74
CA ALA A 8 -10.92 -7.45 -17.71
C ALA A 8 -10.88 -6.27 -16.73
N GLU A 9 -11.12 -6.51 -15.45
CA GLU A 9 -11.12 -5.45 -14.44
C GLU A 9 -9.79 -4.70 -14.54
N SER A 10 -9.86 -3.45 -14.99
CA SER A 10 -8.69 -2.73 -15.51
C SER A 10 -7.82 -2.24 -14.36
N VAL A 11 -6.55 -2.60 -14.40
CA VAL A 11 -5.50 -1.94 -13.60
C VAL A 11 -5.18 -0.60 -14.27
N ASP A 12 -5.21 0.47 -13.48
CA ASP A 12 -4.80 1.80 -13.90
C ASP A 12 -3.43 2.14 -13.30
N ALA A 13 -2.67 3.00 -13.98
CA ALA A 13 -1.39 3.47 -13.49
C ALA A 13 -1.06 4.90 -13.94
N LEU A 14 -0.30 5.60 -13.11
CA LEU A 14 0.31 6.88 -13.39
C LEU A 14 1.83 6.77 -13.20
N ILE A 15 2.59 7.16 -14.22
CA ILE A 15 4.05 7.20 -14.18
C ILE A 15 4.50 8.62 -13.85
N SER A 16 5.36 8.76 -12.85
CA SER A 16 5.87 10.04 -12.36
C SER A 16 4.80 11.14 -12.17
N PRO A 17 3.65 10.84 -11.52
CA PRO A 17 2.60 11.84 -11.31
C PRO A 17 3.05 12.98 -10.38
N SER A 18 2.37 14.11 -10.47
CA SER A 18 2.44 15.14 -9.40
C SER A 18 1.91 14.57 -8.08
N LEU A 19 2.25 15.22 -6.95
CA LEU A 19 1.75 14.79 -5.64
C LEU A 19 0.22 14.87 -5.56
N GLU A 20 -0.39 15.85 -6.22
CA GLU A 20 -1.84 16.02 -6.34
C GLU A 20 -2.46 14.86 -7.13
N GLN A 21 -1.91 14.55 -8.31
CA GLN A 21 -2.38 13.43 -9.14
C GLN A 21 -2.25 12.10 -8.39
N ALA A 22 -1.12 11.89 -7.71
CA ALA A 22 -0.90 10.70 -6.88
C ALA A 22 -1.90 10.63 -5.72
N ARG A 23 -2.16 11.75 -5.03
CA ARG A 23 -3.14 11.83 -3.94
C ARG A 23 -4.54 11.44 -4.41
N GLU A 24 -5.00 11.96 -5.55
CA GLU A 24 -6.30 11.59 -6.11
C GLU A 24 -6.38 10.11 -6.47
N ALA A 25 -5.32 9.56 -7.08
CA ALA A 25 -5.24 8.15 -7.42
C ALA A 25 -5.29 7.25 -6.18
N VAL A 26 -4.47 7.56 -5.16
CA VAL A 26 -4.44 6.82 -3.89
C VAL A 26 -5.78 6.92 -3.17
N LYS A 27 -6.36 8.13 -3.07
CA LYS A 27 -7.68 8.33 -2.46
C LYS A 27 -8.74 7.47 -3.14
N ARG A 28 -8.80 7.53 -4.47
CA ARG A 28 -9.76 6.74 -5.25
C ARG A 28 -9.57 5.24 -5.05
N ALA A 29 -8.32 4.77 -5.03
CA ALA A 29 -8.04 3.36 -4.82
C ALA A 29 -8.49 2.89 -3.43
N VAL A 30 -8.22 3.67 -2.38
CA VAL A 30 -8.65 3.38 -1.00
C VAL A 30 -10.17 3.39 -0.88
N GLU A 31 -10.86 4.43 -1.39
CA GLU A 31 -12.32 4.55 -1.34
C GLU A 31 -13.03 3.45 -2.15
N ALA A 32 -12.44 3.01 -3.26
CA ALA A 32 -12.97 1.94 -4.09
C ALA A 32 -12.64 0.53 -3.55
N GLY A 33 -11.88 0.42 -2.46
CA GLY A 33 -11.42 -0.87 -1.92
C GLY A 33 -10.58 -1.64 -2.93
N CYS A 34 -9.67 -0.96 -3.62
CA CYS A 34 -8.71 -1.52 -4.56
C CYS A 34 -7.34 -1.72 -3.90
N THR A 35 -6.53 -2.64 -4.44
CA THR A 35 -5.10 -2.69 -4.11
C THR A 35 -4.40 -1.51 -4.80
N CYS A 36 -3.50 -0.83 -4.09
CA CYS A 36 -2.70 0.29 -4.60
C CYS A 36 -1.21 0.06 -4.34
N LEU A 37 -0.38 0.30 -5.35
CA LEU A 37 1.07 0.26 -5.31
C LEU A 37 1.61 1.67 -5.52
N ILE A 38 2.57 2.09 -4.69
CA ILE A 38 3.24 3.38 -4.79
C ILE A 38 4.75 3.14 -4.74
N VAL A 39 5.47 3.57 -5.77
CA VAL A 39 6.94 3.66 -5.73
C VAL A 39 7.29 5.12 -5.53
N ALA A 40 7.96 5.44 -4.42
CA ALA A 40 8.13 6.82 -4.00
C ALA A 40 9.35 7.05 -3.11
N GLU A 41 9.89 8.26 -3.16
CA GLU A 41 10.83 8.79 -2.17
C GLU A 41 10.04 9.27 -0.94
N CYS A 42 10.18 8.56 0.18
CA CYS A 42 9.36 8.82 1.36
C CYS A 42 10.15 8.78 2.68
N LYS A 43 9.52 9.29 3.74
CA LYS A 43 9.86 9.02 5.14
C LYS A 43 8.73 8.20 5.76
N VAL A 44 9.04 7.41 6.78
CA VAL A 44 8.04 6.61 7.49
C VAL A 44 8.16 6.87 8.98
N ARG A 45 7.02 7.04 9.64
CA ARG A 45 6.92 7.05 11.11
C ARG A 45 5.88 6.05 11.54
N TYR A 46 6.17 5.33 12.61
CA TYR A 46 5.25 4.41 13.23
C TYR A 46 5.19 4.65 14.73
N ARG A 47 3.97 4.63 15.29
CA ARG A 47 3.70 4.73 16.72
C ARG A 47 2.62 3.72 17.11
N GLY A 48 2.90 2.86 18.09
CA GLY A 48 1.96 1.84 18.57
C GLY A 48 2.59 1.05 19.70
N ARG A 49 2.58 -0.29 19.60
CA ARG A 49 3.30 -1.16 20.55
C ARG A 49 4.81 -0.89 20.62
N ALA A 50 5.36 -0.26 19.58
CA ALA A 50 6.72 0.25 19.51
C ALA A 50 6.69 1.63 18.82
N SER A 51 7.85 2.27 18.72
CA SER A 51 8.03 3.49 17.93
C SER A 51 9.18 3.31 16.97
N SER A 52 9.03 3.77 15.73
CA SER A 52 10.14 3.78 14.76
C SER A 52 10.02 4.98 13.83
N GLU A 53 11.18 5.47 13.40
CA GLU A 53 11.30 6.47 12.35
C GLU A 53 12.28 5.98 11.30
N LEU A 54 11.93 6.19 10.05
CA LEU A 54 12.75 5.83 8.91
C LEU A 54 12.88 7.03 7.98
N GLY A 55 14.12 7.47 7.78
CA GLY A 55 14.46 8.66 7.00
C GLY A 55 14.15 8.52 5.50
N PRO A 56 14.49 9.57 4.71
CA PRO A 56 14.30 9.58 3.26
C PRO A 56 14.84 8.32 2.58
N GLY A 57 14.15 7.88 1.54
CA GLY A 57 14.58 6.79 0.68
C GLY A 57 13.45 6.32 -0.24
N GLN A 58 13.81 5.72 -1.37
CA GLN A 58 12.87 5.10 -2.29
C GLN A 58 12.34 3.77 -1.75
N ARG A 59 11.02 3.63 -1.72
CA ARG A 59 10.32 2.46 -1.17
C ARG A 59 9.13 2.09 -2.03
N LEU A 60 8.80 0.80 -1.98
CA LEU A 60 7.52 0.29 -2.45
C LEU A 60 6.54 0.34 -1.27
N VAL A 61 5.43 1.03 -1.44
CA VAL A 61 4.31 1.04 -0.50
C VAL A 61 3.14 0.29 -1.14
N VAL A 62 2.60 -0.68 -0.42
CA VAL A 62 1.45 -1.49 -0.83
C VAL A 62 0.30 -1.20 0.11
N LEU A 63 -0.84 -0.78 -0.45
CA LEU A 63 -2.11 -0.64 0.26
C LEU A 63 -3.02 -1.75 -0.24
N LYS A 64 -3.41 -2.69 0.62
CA LYS A 64 -4.24 -3.84 0.25
C LYS A 64 -5.73 -3.56 0.45
N GLN A 65 -6.56 -4.35 -0.22
CA GLN A 65 -8.02 -4.26 -0.17
C GLN A 65 -8.61 -4.52 1.22
N ASP A 66 -7.90 -5.25 2.08
CA ASP A 66 -8.28 -5.54 3.46
C ASP A 66 -7.81 -4.48 4.47
N GLY A 67 -7.19 -3.39 4.00
CA GLY A 67 -6.65 -2.33 4.84
C GLY A 67 -5.21 -2.56 5.33
N SER A 68 -4.57 -3.68 4.99
CA SER A 68 -3.15 -3.88 5.28
C SER A 68 -2.29 -2.88 4.53
N VAL A 69 -1.26 -2.35 5.19
CA VAL A 69 -0.25 -1.48 4.58
C VAL A 69 1.13 -2.09 4.77
N LEU A 70 1.91 -2.17 3.69
CA LEU A 70 3.27 -2.70 3.70
C LEU A 70 4.21 -1.66 3.10
N VAL A 71 5.34 -1.41 3.76
CA VAL A 71 6.42 -0.58 3.22
C VAL A 71 7.65 -1.47 3.06
N HIS A 72 8.13 -1.60 1.82
CA HIS A 72 9.31 -2.41 1.48
C HIS A 72 10.49 -1.53 1.08
N ARG A 73 11.67 -1.93 1.55
CA ARG A 73 12.96 -1.51 1.01
C ARG A 73 13.26 -2.30 -0.27
N PRO A 74 14.24 -1.89 -1.10
CA PRO A 74 14.63 -2.65 -2.28
C PRO A 74 15.37 -3.97 -1.95
N PHE A 75 15.51 -4.33 -0.68
CA PHE A 75 16.17 -5.53 -0.19
C PHE A 75 15.41 -6.12 0.99
N GLY A 76 15.60 -7.42 1.22
CA GLY A 76 14.86 -8.19 2.24
C GLY A 76 13.48 -8.63 1.72
N HIS A 77 12.97 -9.74 2.27
CA HIS A 77 11.64 -10.26 1.90
C HIS A 77 10.51 -9.66 2.76
N GLU A 78 10.82 -9.23 3.98
CA GLU A 78 9.84 -8.64 4.90
C GLU A 78 9.65 -7.14 4.69
N PRO A 79 8.45 -6.59 4.97
CA PRO A 79 8.24 -5.15 5.02
C PRO A 79 9.02 -4.53 6.19
N VAL A 80 9.62 -3.36 5.98
CA VAL A 80 10.34 -2.62 7.05
C VAL A 80 9.37 -1.97 8.04
N ASN A 81 8.17 -1.60 7.58
CA ASN A 81 7.07 -1.13 8.41
C ASN A 81 5.75 -1.64 7.81
N TRP A 82 4.78 -1.97 8.66
CA TRP A 82 3.50 -2.48 8.20
C TRP A 82 2.36 -2.18 9.18
N GLN A 83 1.14 -2.28 8.69
CA GLN A 83 -0.12 -2.26 9.45
C GLN A 83 -0.95 -3.49 9.07
N PRO A 84 -1.57 -4.20 10.05
CA PRO A 84 -2.39 -5.37 9.79
C PRO A 84 -3.69 -5.06 9.03
N PRO A 85 -4.39 -6.11 8.57
CA PRO A 85 -5.75 -6.01 8.06
C PRO A 85 -6.68 -5.23 9.01
N GLY A 86 -7.67 -4.54 8.44
CA GLY A 86 -8.65 -3.73 9.16
C GLY A 86 -8.14 -2.35 9.58
N SER A 87 -6.96 -1.93 9.12
CA SER A 87 -6.47 -0.58 9.37
C SER A 87 -7.21 0.44 8.48
N ILE A 88 -7.54 1.59 9.05
CA ILE A 88 -8.22 2.69 8.36
C ILE A 88 -7.17 3.53 7.66
N MET A 89 -7.28 3.65 6.34
CA MET A 89 -6.35 4.41 5.50
C MET A 89 -6.93 5.77 5.14
N SER A 90 -6.09 6.80 5.17
CA SER A 90 -6.42 8.13 4.67
C SER A 90 -5.23 8.76 3.95
N THR A 91 -5.53 9.73 3.09
CA THR A 91 -4.49 10.48 2.36
C THR A 91 -4.83 11.96 2.24
N GLU A 92 -3.81 12.79 2.40
CA GLU A 92 -3.89 14.24 2.40
C GLU A 92 -2.61 14.84 1.80
N LEU A 93 -2.68 16.10 1.36
CA LEU A 93 -1.49 16.90 1.06
C LEU A 93 -1.22 17.80 2.25
N VAL A 94 0.00 17.72 2.79
CA VAL A 94 0.45 18.56 3.90
C VAL A 94 1.72 19.28 3.46
N GLY A 95 1.61 20.59 3.22
CA GLY A 95 2.69 21.37 2.61
C GLY A 95 3.06 20.81 1.24
N SER A 96 4.33 20.45 1.06
CA SER A 96 4.87 19.86 -0.18
C SER A 96 4.99 18.33 -0.14
N ARG A 97 4.13 17.66 0.64
CA ARG A 97 4.16 16.20 0.79
C ARG A 97 2.78 15.59 0.64
N LEU A 98 2.74 14.45 -0.03
CA LEU A 98 1.63 13.51 0.03
C LEU A 98 1.79 12.67 1.30
N VAL A 99 0.80 12.67 2.17
CA VAL A 99 0.77 11.85 3.38
C VAL A 99 -0.22 10.71 3.18
N VAL A 100 0.24 9.49 3.44
CA VAL A 100 -0.61 8.29 3.56
C VAL A 100 -0.55 7.83 5.02
N ARG A 101 -1.70 7.78 5.66
CA ARG A 101 -1.84 7.40 7.08
C ARG A 101 -2.65 6.12 7.17
N ALA A 102 -2.19 5.18 7.98
CA ALA A 102 -2.89 3.94 8.29
C ALA A 102 -3.00 3.78 9.80
N VAL A 103 -4.24 3.67 10.30
CA VAL A 103 -4.53 3.60 11.74
C VAL A 103 -5.21 2.28 12.06
N ARG A 104 -4.64 1.52 13.00
CA ARG A 104 -5.33 0.42 13.68
C ARG A 104 -5.92 0.94 14.98
N VAL A 105 -7.19 0.66 15.23
CA VAL A 105 -7.90 1.20 16.39
C VAL A 105 -7.56 0.45 17.68
N LYS A 106 -7.38 -0.88 17.62
CA LYS A 106 -7.13 -1.73 18.80
C LYS A 106 -6.04 -2.80 18.53
N PRO A 107 -4.90 -2.75 19.24
CA PRO A 107 -4.38 -1.57 19.96
C PRO A 107 -4.27 -0.36 19.02
N HIS A 108 -4.22 0.85 19.58
CA HIS A 108 -4.05 2.06 18.78
C HIS A 108 -2.64 2.09 18.20
N GLU A 109 -2.53 1.98 16.88
CA GLU A 109 -1.27 2.02 16.14
C GLU A 109 -1.44 2.90 14.91
N GLU A 110 -0.42 3.69 14.60
CA GLU A 110 -0.41 4.62 13.48
C GLU A 110 0.87 4.45 12.68
N LEU A 111 0.72 4.24 11.38
CA LEU A 111 1.78 4.27 10.38
C LEU A 111 1.55 5.47 9.46
N VAL A 112 2.55 6.35 9.34
CA VAL A 112 2.52 7.54 8.49
C VAL A 112 3.64 7.44 7.46
N VAL A 113 3.28 7.50 6.19
CA VAL A 113 4.22 7.57 5.06
C VAL A 113 4.13 8.96 4.44
N GLU A 114 5.22 9.72 4.53
CA GLU A 114 5.33 11.07 3.98
C GLU A 114 6.14 11.04 2.69
N VAL A 115 5.48 11.30 1.57
CA VAL A 115 6.03 11.17 0.23
C VAL A 115 6.44 12.54 -0.31
N SER A 116 7.70 12.64 -0.75
CA SER A 116 8.25 13.84 -1.41
C SER A 116 8.16 13.78 -2.93
N ARG A 117 8.25 12.58 -3.50
CA ARG A 117 8.24 12.33 -4.94
C ARG A 117 7.62 10.97 -5.19
N VAL A 118 6.80 10.87 -6.22
CA VAL A 118 6.16 9.64 -6.64
C VAL A 118 6.71 9.27 -8.02
N ASP A 119 7.24 8.06 -8.12
CA ASP A 119 7.77 7.53 -9.37
C ASP A 119 6.69 6.68 -10.09
N LEU A 120 5.79 6.02 -9.32
CA LEU A 120 4.65 5.23 -9.82
C LEU A 120 3.49 5.24 -8.81
N VAL A 121 2.25 5.35 -9.31
CA VAL A 121 1.05 4.86 -8.62
C VAL A 121 0.32 3.91 -9.54
N ALA A 122 0.01 2.70 -9.09
CA ALA A 122 -0.82 1.75 -9.82
C ALA A 122 -1.91 1.21 -8.90
N TRP A 123 -3.12 1.03 -9.41
CA TRP A 123 -4.22 0.49 -8.60
C TRP A 123 -5.18 -0.35 -9.42
N GLY A 124 -5.84 -1.29 -8.74
CA GLY A 124 -6.83 -2.16 -9.34
C GLY A 124 -7.49 -3.05 -8.29
N ARG A 125 -8.67 -3.57 -8.62
CA ARG A 125 -9.29 -4.63 -7.85
C ARG A 125 -8.62 -5.94 -8.23
N LEU A 126 -8.02 -6.61 -7.26
CA LEU A 126 -7.47 -7.94 -7.44
C LEU A 126 -8.53 -8.95 -6.99
N VAL A 127 -8.59 -10.06 -7.72
CA VAL A 127 -9.49 -11.17 -7.46
C VAL A 127 -8.62 -12.39 -7.17
N ASP A 128 -8.79 -12.96 -5.99
CA ASP A 128 -8.12 -14.17 -5.54
C ASP A 128 -9.16 -15.12 -4.95
N GLU A 129 -9.56 -16.12 -5.73
CA GLU A 129 -10.62 -17.08 -5.38
C GLU A 129 -10.05 -18.46 -5.01
N SER A 130 -8.72 -18.62 -5.07
CA SER A 130 -8.07 -19.91 -4.84
C SER A 130 -7.68 -20.07 -3.37
N GLU A 131 -7.77 -21.29 -2.85
CA GLU A 131 -7.22 -21.61 -1.53
C GLU A 131 -5.72 -21.90 -1.65
N LEU A 132 -4.95 -21.42 -0.68
CA LEU A 132 -3.52 -21.73 -0.57
C LEU A 132 -3.34 -23.17 -0.06
N ALA A 133 -2.99 -24.09 -0.94
CA ALA A 133 -2.56 -25.44 -0.57
C ALA A 133 -1.06 -25.43 -0.22
N MET A 134 -0.71 -25.67 1.05
CA MET A 134 0.68 -25.83 1.47
C MET A 134 1.02 -27.33 1.62
N HIS A 135 2.14 -27.75 1.02
CA HIS A 135 2.71 -29.09 1.14
C HIS A 135 4.20 -28.96 1.47
N GLY A 136 4.71 -29.67 2.50
CA GLY A 136 6.09 -29.51 2.93
C GLY A 136 6.29 -28.18 3.65
N SER A 137 5.87 -28.06 4.90
CA SER A 137 6.24 -26.89 5.70
C SER A 137 7.74 -26.95 6.05
N GLU A 138 8.39 -25.81 6.29
CA GLU A 138 9.77 -25.82 6.81
C GLU A 138 9.87 -26.57 8.16
N GLU A 139 8.76 -26.71 8.88
CA GLU A 139 8.67 -27.55 10.09
C GLU A 139 8.72 -29.05 9.78
N GLU A 140 8.25 -29.49 8.61
CA GLU A 140 8.33 -30.89 8.14
C GLU A 140 9.72 -31.27 7.59
N LEU A 141 10.57 -30.28 7.31
CA LEU A 141 11.95 -30.47 6.82
C LEU A 141 13.01 -30.53 7.94
N ARG A 142 12.60 -30.45 9.22
CA ARG A 142 13.50 -30.54 10.39
C ARG A 142 13.64 -31.94 10.95
#